data_AF-A0A7J4P0V1-F1
#
_entry.id   AF-A0A7J4P0V1-F1
#
_cell.length_a   1.000
_cell.length_b   1.000
_cell.length_c   1.000
_cell.angle_alpha   90.00
_cell.angle_beta   90.00
_cell.angle_gamma   90.00
#
_symmetry.space_group_name_H-M   'P 1'
#
loop_
_entity.id
_entity.type
_entity.pdbx_description
1 polymer ?
#
loop_
_entity_poly.entity_id
_entity_poly.type
_entity_poly.pdbx_seq_one_letter_code
_entity_poly.pdbx_strand_id
1 'polypeptide(L)'
;MSHTTTVKTTINVDEERLTRIKRTAQNLYGDSRSLSELFSDAAESFDGEAILEAFAKEMGWDEIPYPSLREIEERRPTSTEGSEKILRDMRDGRANRIS
;
A
#
# COMPACT_ATOMS: atom_id res chain seq x y z
N MET A 1 -20.65 -19.42 -20.29
CA MET A 1 -19.26 -19.36 -20.79
C MET A 1 -18.85 -17.91 -20.69
N SER A 2 -18.00 -17.55 -19.73
CA SER A 2 -17.52 -16.17 -19.58
C SER A 2 -16.45 -15.92 -20.64
N HIS A 3 -16.69 -14.97 -21.55
CA HIS A 3 -15.68 -14.51 -22.48
C HIS A 3 -14.68 -13.65 -21.73
N THR A 4 -13.45 -14.15 -21.54
CA THR A 4 -12.34 -13.34 -21.03
C THR A 4 -11.83 -12.46 -22.18
N THR A 5 -12.09 -11.16 -22.10
CA THR A 5 -11.62 -10.21 -23.12
C THR A 5 -10.14 -9.95 -22.91
N THR A 6 -9.28 -10.46 -23.80
CA THR A 6 -7.84 -10.21 -23.73
C THR A 6 -7.53 -8.81 -24.26
N VAL A 7 -6.94 -7.95 -23.42
CA VAL A 7 -6.48 -6.61 -23.80
C VAL A 7 -4.95 -6.60 -23.77
N LYS A 8 -4.32 -6.19 -24.88
CA LYS A 8 -2.86 -6.04 -24.98
C LYS A 8 -2.47 -4.59 -24.75
N THR A 9 -1.61 -4.37 -23.76
CA THR A 9 -1.06 -3.05 -23.43
C THR A 9 0.45 -3.12 -23.41
N THR A 10 1.10 -2.07 -23.90
CA THR A 10 2.56 -1.89 -23.80
C THR A 10 2.85 -0.92 -22.67
N ILE A 11 3.79 -1.26 -21.79
CA ILE A 11 4.26 -0.39 -20.72
C ILE A 11 5.71 0.03 -20.98
N ASN A 12 6.03 1.29 -20.68
CA ASN A 12 7.40 1.76 -20.69
C ASN A 12 8.07 1.36 -19.37
N VAL A 13 9.22 0.69 -19.46
CA VAL A 13 9.99 0.25 -18.30
C VAL A 13 11.44 0.65 -18.52
N ASP A 14 12.09 1.03 -17.44
CA ASP A 14 13.53 1.25 -17.41
C ASP A 14 14.30 0.01 -17.92
N GLU A 15 15.34 0.24 -18.72
CA GLU A 15 16.07 -0.82 -19.41
C GLU A 15 16.83 -1.73 -18.43
N GLU A 16 17.39 -1.18 -17.36
CA GLU A 16 18.05 -2.00 -16.34
C GLU A 16 17.04 -2.88 -15.61
N ARG A 17 15.86 -2.32 -15.28
CA ARG A 17 14.78 -3.09 -14.66
C ARG A 17 14.32 -4.22 -15.57
N LEU A 18 14.11 -3.95 -16.86
CA LEU A 18 13.73 -4.98 -17.83
C LEU A 18 14.80 -6.09 -17.94
N THR A 19 16.07 -5.71 -17.92
CA THR A 19 17.19 -6.66 -17.97
C THR A 19 17.23 -7.54 -16.72
N ARG A 20 17.03 -6.97 -15.53
CA ARG A 20 16.93 -7.73 -14.28
C ARG A 20 15.77 -8.72 -14.31
N ILE A 21 14.60 -8.28 -14.75
CA ILE A 21 13.41 -9.13 -14.87
C ILE A 21 13.67 -10.29 -15.84
N LYS A 22 14.23 -10.01 -17.02
CA LYS A 22 14.60 -11.04 -18.00
C LYS A 22 15.54 -12.09 -17.42
N ARG A 23 16.58 -11.65 -16.70
CA ARG A 23 17.54 -12.56 -16.07
C ARG A 23 16.88 -13.43 -15.00
N THR A 24 16.05 -12.84 -14.15
CA THR A 24 15.30 -13.58 -13.12
C THR A 24 14.33 -14.58 -13.74
N ALA A 25 13.61 -14.18 -14.78
CA ALA A 25 12.72 -15.03 -15.54
C ALA A 25 13.43 -16.24 -16.15
N GLN A 26 14.57 -16.02 -16.81
CA GLN A 26 15.40 -17.08 -17.40
C GLN A 26 15.89 -18.06 -16.33
N ASN A 27 16.30 -17.58 -15.16
CA ASN A 27 16.78 -18.43 -14.08
C ASN A 27 15.67 -19.28 -13.45
N LEU A 28 14.44 -18.76 -13.33
CA LEU A 28 13.34 -19.44 -12.66
C LEU A 28 12.57 -20.39 -13.58
N TYR A 29 12.38 -20.02 -14.86
CA TYR A 29 11.44 -20.70 -15.76
C TYR A 29 12.06 -21.12 -17.09
N GLY A 30 13.36 -20.85 -17.32
CA GLY A 30 14.03 -21.10 -18.59
C GLY A 30 13.47 -20.23 -19.73
N ASP A 31 13.71 -20.66 -20.98
CA ASP A 31 13.31 -19.91 -22.19
C ASP A 31 11.86 -20.17 -22.63
N SER A 32 11.09 -20.94 -21.83
CA SER A 32 9.80 -21.48 -22.24
C SER A 32 8.58 -20.58 -21.97
N ARG A 33 8.72 -19.56 -21.12
CA ARG A 33 7.63 -18.64 -20.75
C ARG A 33 7.82 -17.26 -21.34
N SER A 34 6.72 -16.68 -21.82
CA SER A 34 6.73 -15.30 -22.30
C SER A 34 6.78 -14.32 -21.12
N LEU A 35 7.42 -13.16 -21.32
CA LEU A 35 7.44 -12.09 -20.32
C LEU A 35 6.04 -11.62 -19.90
N SER A 36 5.08 -11.68 -20.83
CA SER A 36 3.69 -11.28 -20.55
C SER A 36 2.99 -12.24 -19.60
N GLU A 37 3.21 -13.55 -19.73
CA GLU A 37 2.68 -14.54 -18.78
C GLU A 37 3.29 -14.36 -17.40
N LEU A 38 4.60 -14.14 -17.33
CA LEU A 38 5.28 -13.89 -16.05
C LEU A 38 4.79 -12.61 -15.38
N PHE A 39 4.53 -11.56 -16.15
CA PHE A 39 3.97 -10.34 -15.61
C PHE A 39 2.53 -10.52 -15.15
N SER A 40 1.73 -11.33 -15.87
CA SER A 40 0.35 -11.67 -15.46
C SER A 40 0.34 -12.45 -14.16
N ASP A 41 1.14 -13.52 -14.07
CA ASP A 41 1.29 -14.34 -12.86
C ASP A 41 1.76 -13.47 -11.67
N ALA A 42 2.73 -12.59 -11.91
CA ALA A 42 3.21 -11.66 -10.90
C ALA A 42 2.14 -10.65 -10.48
N ALA A 43 1.37 -10.09 -11.42
CA ALA A 43 0.32 -9.13 -11.12
C ALA A 43 -0.86 -9.77 -10.36
N GLU A 44 -1.20 -11.02 -10.68
CA GLU A 44 -2.22 -11.79 -9.95
C GLU A 44 -1.74 -12.19 -8.54
N SER A 45 -0.45 -12.50 -8.40
CA SER A 45 0.15 -12.88 -7.12
C SER A 45 0.62 -11.68 -6.29
N PHE A 46 0.56 -10.46 -6.83
CA PHE A 46 1.03 -9.25 -6.17
C PHE A 46 -0.02 -8.75 -5.18
N ASP A 47 0.06 -9.28 -3.96
CA ASP A 47 -0.62 -8.69 -2.81
C ASP A 47 0.34 -7.72 -2.11
N GLY A 48 0.22 -6.44 -2.49
CA GLY A 48 1.07 -5.38 -1.94
C GLY A 48 0.87 -5.18 -0.43
N GLU A 49 -0.32 -5.46 0.09
CA GLU A 49 -0.63 -5.37 1.52
C GLU A 49 0.07 -6.48 2.27
N ALA A 50 -0.06 -7.73 1.81
CA ALA A 50 0.62 -8.87 2.40
C ALA A 50 2.17 -8.75 2.34
N ILE A 51 2.72 -8.17 1.27
CA ILE A 51 4.17 -7.92 1.16
C ILE A 51 4.63 -6.90 2.20
N LEU A 52 3.87 -5.82 2.39
CA LEU A 52 4.20 -4.78 3.37
C LEU A 52 4.05 -5.29 4.80
N GLU A 53 3.03 -6.09 5.09
CA GLU A 53 2.85 -6.76 6.38
C GLU A 53 4.00 -7.74 6.68
N ALA A 54 4.38 -8.57 5.71
CA ALA A 54 5.49 -9.51 5.85
C ALA A 54 6.82 -8.76 6.10
N PHE A 55 7.05 -7.68 5.37
CA PHE A 55 8.22 -6.82 5.56
C PHE A 55 8.23 -6.15 6.95
N ALA A 56 7.09 -5.60 7.39
CA ALA A 56 6.95 -4.99 8.71
C ALA A 56 7.26 -6.00 9.82
N LYS A 57 6.73 -7.23 9.71
CA LYS A 57 7.01 -8.33 10.63
C LYS A 57 8.48 -8.72 10.65
N GLU A 58 9.13 -8.84 9.49
CA GLU A 58 10.55 -9.16 9.39
C GLU A 58 11.44 -8.07 10.00
N MET A 59 11.05 -6.80 9.86
CA MET A 59 11.73 -5.66 10.46
C MET A 59 11.46 -5.50 11.97
N GLY A 60 10.68 -6.40 12.58
CA GLY A 60 10.26 -6.28 13.97
C GLY A 60 9.39 -5.05 14.22
N TRP A 61 8.77 -4.51 13.17
CA TRP A 61 7.65 -3.58 13.28
C TRP A 61 6.37 -4.38 13.50
N ASP A 62 6.42 -5.31 14.46
CA ASP A 62 5.22 -5.92 15.00
C ASP A 62 4.29 -4.77 15.36
N GLU A 63 3.11 -4.77 14.71
CA GLU A 63 1.96 -3.91 14.95
C GLU A 63 2.28 -2.83 15.99
N ILE A 64 2.84 -1.70 15.58
CA ILE A 64 2.54 -0.50 16.36
C ILE A 64 1.05 -0.37 16.09
N PRO A 65 0.15 -0.74 17.04
CA PRO A 65 -1.26 -0.56 16.79
C PRO A 65 -1.36 0.90 16.40
N TYR A 66 -1.86 1.16 15.19
CA TYR A 66 -2.22 2.53 14.84
C TYR A 66 -3.07 2.98 16.02
N PRO A 67 -2.62 4.01 16.77
CA PRO A 67 -3.33 4.37 17.98
C PRO A 67 -4.77 4.60 17.55
N SER A 68 -5.68 3.92 18.23
CA SER A 68 -7.10 4.07 17.93
C SER A 68 -7.43 5.56 17.94
N LEU A 69 -8.45 5.97 17.18
CA LEU A 69 -8.85 7.40 17.16
C LEU A 69 -9.00 7.96 18.58
N ARG A 70 -9.49 7.13 19.52
CA ARG A 70 -9.56 7.45 20.95
C ARG A 70 -8.18 7.66 21.60
N GLU A 71 -7.21 6.77 21.38
CA GLU A 71 -5.85 6.95 21.90
C GLU A 71 -5.15 8.18 21.32
N ILE A 72 -5.40 8.51 20.05
CA ILE A 72 -4.89 9.74 19.43
C ILE A 72 -5.51 10.97 20.10
N GLU A 73 -6.80 10.94 20.38
CA GLU A 73 -7.51 12.02 21.06
C GLU A 73 -7.02 12.23 22.50
N GLU A 74 -6.82 11.13 23.24
CA GLU A 74 -6.37 11.15 24.64
C GLU A 74 -4.90 11.59 24.79
N ARG A 75 -4.01 11.16 23.88
CA ARG A 75 -2.58 11.52 23.92
C ARG A 75 -2.28 12.87 23.25
N ARG A 76 -3.26 13.51 22.62
CA ARG A 76 -3.06 14.81 21.98
C ARG A 76 -2.75 15.88 23.04
N PRO A 77 -1.66 16.64 22.90
CA PRO A 77 -1.40 17.79 23.77
C PRO A 77 -2.61 18.72 23.85
N THR A 78 -3.14 18.92 25.06
CA THR A 78 -4.17 19.90 25.37
C THR A 78 -3.50 21.13 25.92
N SER A 79 -3.13 22.08 25.06
CA SER A 79 -2.84 23.42 25.54
C SER A 79 -4.14 24.06 26.02
N THR A 80 -4.17 24.50 27.27
CA THR A 80 -5.32 25.18 27.89
C THR A 80 -5.47 26.61 27.39
N GLU A 81 -4.47 27.16 26.70
CA GLU A 81 -4.42 28.56 26.29
C GLU A 81 -3.99 28.74 24.83
N GLY A 82 -4.47 29.83 24.21
CA GLY A 82 -4.08 30.26 22.88
C GLY A 82 -4.95 29.74 21.73
N SER A 83 -4.46 29.95 20.50
CA SER A 83 -5.18 29.69 19.24
C SER A 83 -5.59 28.22 19.06
N GLU A 84 -4.88 27.29 19.70
CA GLU A 84 -5.15 25.85 19.62
C GLU A 84 -6.48 25.46 20.27
N LYS A 85 -6.87 26.13 21.37
CA LYS A 85 -8.18 25.93 22.01
C LYS A 85 -9.33 26.33 21.09
N ILE A 86 -9.18 27.48 20.42
CA ILE A 86 -10.20 28.02 19.51
C ILE A 86 -10.42 27.04 18.34
N LEU A 87 -9.34 26.55 17.73
CA LEU A 87 -9.42 25.58 16.63
C LEU A 87 -10.07 24.26 17.07
N ARG A 88 -9.84 23.83 18.32
CA ARG A 88 -10.47 22.64 18.91
C ARG A 88 -11.98 22.86 19.10
N ASP A 89 -12.38 23.97 19.72
CA ASP A 89 -13.79 24.32 19.93
C ASP A 89 -14.55 24.42 18.58
N MET A 90 -13.92 25.01 17.55
CA MET A 90 -14.49 25.09 16.18
C MET A 90 -14.60 23.73 15.48
N ARG A 91 -13.71 22.79 15.77
CA ARG A 91 -13.75 21.44 15.20
C ARG A 91 -14.80 20.60 15.92
N ASP A 92 -14.80 20.59 17.24
CA ASP A 92 -15.69 19.77 18.05
C ASP A 92 -17.14 20.26 17.91
N GLY A 93 -17.35 21.58 17.80
CA GLY A 93 -18.63 22.17 17.43
C GLY A 93 -19.11 21.81 16.01
N ARG A 94 -18.19 21.50 15.07
CA ARG A 94 -18.57 20.94 13.75
C ARG A 94 -18.94 19.48 13.85
N ALA A 95 -18.18 18.67 14.59
CA ALA A 95 -18.48 17.25 14.77
C ALA A 95 -19.88 17.04 15.38
N ASN A 96 -20.23 17.81 16.42
CA ASN A 96 -21.55 17.75 17.07
C ASN A 96 -22.71 18.24 16.19
N ARG A 97 -22.44 18.93 15.08
CA ARG A 97 -23.48 19.38 14.12
C ARG A 97 -23.74 18.38 13.01
N ILE A 98 -22.81 17.45 12.78
CA ILE A 98 -22.84 16.51 11.65
C ILE A 98 -23.21 15.09 12.14
N SER A 99 -22.96 14.78 13.41
CA SER A 99 -23.58 13.66 14.13
C SER A 99 -25.03 13.95 14.49
#